data_AF-A0A022PRY3-F1
#
_entry.id   AF-A0A022PRY3-F1
#
_cell.length_a   1.000
_cell.length_b   1.000
_cell.length_c   1.000
_cell.angle_alpha   90.00
_cell.angle_beta   90.00
_cell.angle_gamma   90.00
#
_symmetry.space_group_name_H-M   'P 1'
#
loop_
_entity.id
_entity.type
_entity.pdbx_description
1 polymer ?
#
loop_
_entity_poly.entity_id
_entity_poly.type
_entity_poly.pdbx_seq_one_letter_code
_entity_poly.pdbx_strand_id
1 'polypeptide(L)'
;MEIKGEEVHEKKEQEKNEQEKKQQIPLVTPYRMGNFELSHRIVLAPLSRQRSYDNIPQPHALLYYSQRRNYYSIEAATDVIGKTECDPQSLLPMREAFKGTFIACGGYDREDGNKAIDENRADLIAYGRHFLANPDLPKRFEINAPLNKYDRETFYTDDPVIGYTDYPFLDEIAPVENVQLELPL
;
A
#
# COMPACT_ATOMS: atom_id res chain seq x y z
N MET A 1 27.59 38.61 -32.76
CA MET A 1 27.47 37.14 -32.84
C MET A 1 27.15 36.64 -31.43
N GLU A 2 25.89 36.67 -31.04
CA GLU A 2 25.40 36.17 -29.74
C GLU A 2 24.15 35.34 -30.00
N ILE A 3 24.32 34.03 -30.15
CA ILE A 3 23.21 33.06 -30.32
C ILE A 3 23.57 31.72 -29.64
N LYS A 4 24.17 31.75 -28.44
CA LYS A 4 24.57 30.52 -27.72
C LYS A 4 23.96 30.36 -26.32
N GLY A 5 23.15 31.33 -25.87
CA GLY A 5 22.55 31.31 -24.52
C GLY A 5 21.21 30.56 -24.44
N GLU A 6 20.40 30.61 -25.50
CA GLU A 6 19.01 30.09 -25.47
C GLU A 6 18.94 28.57 -25.66
N GLU A 7 19.79 27.98 -26.52
CA GLU A 7 19.80 26.53 -26.77
C GLU A 7 20.23 25.67 -25.55
N VAL A 8 20.90 26.27 -24.56
CA VAL A 8 21.35 25.55 -23.36
C VAL A 8 20.24 25.45 -22.30
N HIS A 9 19.31 26.41 -22.28
CA HIS A 9 18.17 26.38 -21.37
C HIS A 9 17.12 25.37 -21.83
N GLU A 10 16.85 25.33 -23.13
CA GLU A 10 15.85 24.45 -23.73
C GLU A 10 16.24 22.96 -23.63
N LYS A 11 17.54 22.64 -23.75
CA LYS A 11 18.05 21.26 -23.55
C LYS A 11 17.94 20.78 -22.11
N LYS A 12 18.17 21.66 -21.12
CA LYS A 12 18.01 21.33 -19.69
C LYS A 12 16.55 21.11 -19.31
N GLU A 13 15.62 21.80 -19.96
CA GLU A 13 14.19 21.69 -19.71
C GLU A 13 13.60 20.44 -20.39
N GLN A 14 14.12 20.06 -21.57
CA GLN A 14 13.80 18.80 -22.25
C GLN A 14 14.35 17.57 -21.50
N GLU A 15 15.58 17.61 -20.99
CA GLU A 15 16.14 16.53 -20.15
C GLU A 15 15.37 16.35 -18.83
N LYS A 16 14.86 17.46 -18.26
CA LYS A 16 13.99 17.43 -17.07
C LYS A 16 12.61 16.80 -17.38
N ASN A 17 12.02 17.17 -18.52
CA ASN A 17 10.75 16.60 -19.00
C ASN A 17 10.86 15.13 -19.45
N GLU A 18 12.03 14.67 -19.91
CA GLU A 18 12.30 13.26 -20.23
C GLU A 18 12.62 12.44 -18.97
N GLN A 19 13.30 13.01 -17.97
CA GLN A 19 13.46 12.40 -16.65
C GLN A 19 12.13 12.26 -15.90
N GLU A 20 11.21 13.22 -16.08
CA GLU A 20 9.84 13.19 -15.53
C GLU A 20 8.92 12.19 -16.26
N LYS A 21 9.30 11.68 -17.44
CA LYS A 21 8.57 10.65 -18.19
C LYS A 21 9.08 9.23 -17.99
N LYS A 22 9.78 8.93 -16.88
CA LYS A 22 9.90 7.54 -16.44
C LYS A 22 8.49 7.01 -16.17
N GLN A 23 8.08 5.96 -16.89
CA GLN A 23 6.84 5.26 -16.61
C GLN A 23 6.82 4.84 -15.15
N GLN A 24 5.88 5.42 -14.40
CA GLN A 24 5.60 5.03 -13.02
C GLN A 24 5.28 3.53 -12.99
N ILE A 25 5.79 2.79 -12.00
CA ILE A 25 5.51 1.39 -11.72
C ILE A 25 4.47 1.36 -10.58
N PRO A 26 3.18 1.17 -10.89
CA PRO A 26 2.16 1.11 -9.85
C PRO A 26 2.37 -0.07 -8.90
N LEU A 27 1.99 0.12 -7.63
CA LEU A 27 1.95 -0.93 -6.61
C LEU A 27 1.10 -2.14 -7.00
N VAL A 28 0.10 -1.95 -7.86
CA VAL A 28 -0.79 -3.01 -8.34
C VAL A 28 -0.21 -3.84 -9.49
N THR A 29 1.04 -3.62 -9.86
CA THR A 29 1.72 -4.40 -10.91
C THR A 29 2.28 -5.72 -10.38
N PRO A 30 2.29 -6.80 -11.19
CA PRO A 30 2.90 -8.07 -10.82
C PRO A 30 4.39 -7.97 -10.46
N TYR A 31 4.86 -8.84 -9.57
CA TYR A 31 6.27 -8.93 -9.18
C TYR A 31 6.69 -10.37 -8.91
N ARG A 32 7.87 -10.74 -9.42
CA ARG A 32 8.47 -12.05 -9.17
C ARG A 32 9.42 -11.99 -7.99
N MET A 33 9.05 -12.66 -6.89
CA MET A 33 9.88 -12.82 -5.70
C MET A 33 10.45 -14.24 -5.66
N GLY A 34 11.65 -14.43 -6.22
CA GLY A 34 12.28 -15.74 -6.34
C GLY A 34 11.44 -16.71 -7.18
N ASN A 35 10.87 -17.74 -6.54
CA ASN A 35 9.99 -18.73 -7.17
C ASN A 35 8.50 -18.38 -7.08
N PHE A 36 8.15 -17.23 -6.49
CA PHE A 36 6.78 -16.78 -6.33
C PHE A 36 6.45 -15.69 -7.36
N GLU A 37 5.34 -15.85 -8.06
CA GLU A 37 4.74 -14.81 -8.90
C GLU A 37 3.64 -14.12 -8.09
N LEU A 38 3.87 -12.85 -7.74
CA LEU A 38 2.90 -12.04 -7.02
C LEU A 38 2.07 -11.24 -8.03
N SER A 39 0.75 -11.18 -7.81
CA SER A 39 -0.16 -10.38 -8.63
C SER A 39 0.07 -8.86 -8.49
N HIS A 40 0.58 -8.43 -7.34
CA HIS A 40 0.85 -7.03 -7.02
C HIS A 40 2.02 -6.90 -6.04
N ARG A 41 2.53 -5.67 -5.84
CA ARG A 41 3.63 -5.33 -4.93
C ARG A 41 3.20 -4.96 -3.50
N ILE A 42 1.92 -5.13 -3.19
CA ILE A 42 1.31 -4.78 -1.90
C ILE A 42 1.35 -6.00 -0.96
N VAL A 43 1.83 -5.79 0.27
CA VAL A 43 1.99 -6.85 1.29
C VAL A 43 1.20 -6.49 2.55
N LEU A 44 0.61 -7.49 3.21
CA LEU A 44 0.01 -7.32 4.54
C LEU A 44 1.10 -7.38 5.60
N ALA A 45 1.34 -6.27 6.32
CA ALA A 45 2.20 -6.28 7.49
C ALA A 45 1.42 -6.86 8.69
N PRO A 46 1.85 -7.99 9.28
CA PRO A 46 1.17 -8.57 10.43
C PRO A 46 1.28 -7.63 11.64
N LEU A 47 0.15 -7.31 12.24
CA LEU A 47 0.07 -6.63 13.53
C LEU A 47 -0.46 -7.63 14.55
N SER A 48 0.13 -7.68 15.75
CA SER A 48 -0.16 -8.72 16.75
C SER A 48 -1.63 -8.73 17.21
N ARG A 49 -2.31 -7.57 17.17
CA ARG A 49 -3.72 -7.32 17.56
C ARG A 49 -4.15 -7.77 18.96
N GLN A 50 -3.37 -8.59 19.66
CA GLN A 50 -3.55 -9.08 21.03
C GLN A 50 -4.93 -9.72 21.31
N ARG A 51 -5.52 -10.41 20.32
CA ARG A 51 -6.85 -11.07 20.46
C ARG A 51 -6.82 -12.59 20.60
N SER A 52 -5.68 -13.12 21.07
CA SER A 52 -5.52 -14.52 21.44
C SER A 52 -5.45 -14.62 22.95
N TYR A 53 -6.55 -15.02 23.60
CA TYR A 53 -6.58 -15.21 25.06
C TYR A 53 -5.82 -16.50 25.42
N ASP A 54 -4.99 -16.44 26.46
CA ASP A 54 -4.17 -17.57 26.92
C ASP A 54 -3.29 -18.20 25.82
N ASN A 55 -2.86 -17.40 24.84
CA ASN A 55 -2.14 -17.85 23.65
C ASN A 55 -2.92 -18.82 22.74
N ILE A 56 -4.25 -18.88 22.87
CA ILE A 56 -5.13 -19.69 22.04
C ILE A 56 -5.76 -18.79 20.96
N PRO A 57 -5.52 -19.09 19.65
CA PRO A 57 -6.18 -18.39 18.56
C PRO A 57 -7.69 -18.54 18.65
N GLN A 58 -8.40 -17.43 18.51
CA GLN A 58 -9.85 -17.39 18.61
C GLN A 58 -10.51 -17.47 17.22
N PRO A 59 -11.80 -17.88 17.11
CA PRO A 59 -12.49 -18.02 15.82
C PRO A 59 -12.50 -16.74 14.95
N HIS A 60 -12.56 -15.56 15.56
CA HIS A 60 -12.50 -14.28 14.83
C HIS A 60 -11.16 -14.05 14.12
N ALA A 61 -10.06 -14.63 14.62
CA ALA A 61 -8.77 -14.56 13.93
C ALA A 61 -8.83 -15.29 12.58
N LEU A 62 -9.52 -16.44 12.52
CA LEU A 62 -9.72 -17.17 11.26
C LEU A 62 -10.50 -16.33 10.25
N LEU A 63 -11.58 -15.66 10.68
CA LEU A 63 -12.35 -14.76 9.81
C LEU A 63 -11.49 -13.58 9.34
N TYR A 64 -10.77 -12.93 10.25
CA TYR A 64 -9.87 -11.81 9.96
C TYR A 64 -8.83 -12.14 8.88
N TYR A 65 -8.16 -13.28 9.00
CA TYR A 65 -7.18 -13.71 8.00
C TYR A 65 -7.84 -14.23 6.72
N SER A 66 -9.04 -14.82 6.79
CA SER A 66 -9.77 -15.27 5.60
C SER A 66 -10.19 -14.09 4.72
N GLN A 67 -10.64 -12.99 5.33
CA GLN A 67 -10.94 -11.73 4.63
C GLN A 67 -9.72 -11.15 3.88
N ARG A 68 -8.50 -11.50 4.32
CA ARG A 68 -7.24 -10.97 3.80
C ARG A 68 -6.36 -12.02 3.10
N ARG A 69 -6.86 -13.25 2.93
CA ARG A 69 -6.10 -14.40 2.42
C ARG A 69 -5.59 -14.20 1.00
N ASN A 70 -6.29 -13.42 0.18
CA ASN A 70 -5.88 -13.14 -1.19
C ASN A 70 -4.62 -12.25 -1.27
N TYR A 71 -4.05 -11.88 -0.11
CA TYR A 71 -2.93 -10.97 -0.01
C TYR A 71 -1.81 -11.64 0.79
N TYR A 72 -0.63 -11.70 0.19
CA TYR A 72 0.53 -12.34 0.80
C TYR A 72 0.95 -11.59 2.07
N SER A 73 0.95 -12.29 3.20
CA SER A 73 1.51 -11.80 4.46
C SER A 73 3.02 -12.08 4.46
N ILE A 74 3.83 -11.05 4.55
CA ILE A 74 5.29 -11.18 4.68
C ILE A 74 5.76 -10.17 5.72
N GLU A 75 6.66 -10.60 6.60
CA GLU A 75 7.32 -9.71 7.55
C GLU A 75 8.23 -8.73 6.81
N ALA A 76 8.03 -7.43 7.05
CA ALA A 76 8.71 -6.35 6.36
C ALA A 76 9.71 -5.65 7.28
N ALA A 77 10.78 -5.10 6.71
CA ALA A 77 11.65 -4.21 7.45
C ALA A 77 10.89 -2.91 7.77
N THR A 78 10.85 -2.56 9.05
CA THR A 78 10.15 -1.37 9.54
C THR A 78 11.08 -0.16 9.53
N ASP A 79 10.65 0.92 8.89
CA ASP A 79 11.16 2.25 9.24
C ASP A 79 10.45 2.68 10.52
N VAL A 80 11.20 2.81 11.62
CA VAL A 80 10.65 3.35 12.86
C VAL A 80 10.80 4.87 12.77
N ILE A 81 9.68 5.60 12.87
CA ILE A 81 9.48 6.80 13.73
C ILE A 81 8.26 7.60 13.20
N GLY A 82 7.50 8.19 14.15
CA GLY A 82 6.29 8.96 13.90
C GLY A 82 6.49 10.14 12.95
N LYS A 83 5.37 10.58 12.34
CA LYS A 83 5.15 11.71 11.41
C LYS A 83 6.14 12.88 11.51
N THR A 84 7.38 12.62 11.19
CA THR A 84 8.42 13.56 10.82
C THR A 84 8.82 12.99 9.49
N GLU A 85 8.55 13.74 8.42
CA GLU A 85 8.81 13.38 7.02
C GLU A 85 9.94 12.35 6.95
N CYS A 86 9.62 11.08 6.64
CA CYS A 86 10.65 10.08 6.39
C CYS A 86 11.47 10.67 5.26
N ASP A 87 12.72 11.07 5.56
CA ASP A 87 13.67 11.47 4.54
C ASP A 87 13.63 10.34 3.50
N PRO A 88 13.32 10.63 2.22
CA PRO A 88 13.28 9.63 1.16
C PRO A 88 14.54 8.75 1.12
N GLN A 89 15.65 9.21 1.72
CA GLN A 89 16.91 8.49 1.80
C GLN A 89 17.09 7.57 3.03
N SER A 90 16.20 7.55 4.02
CA SER A 90 16.40 6.81 5.29
C SER A 90 16.75 5.32 5.09
N LEU A 91 16.10 4.66 4.12
CA LEU A 91 16.27 3.24 3.83
C LEU A 91 17.30 2.95 2.73
N LEU A 92 17.84 3.97 2.05
CA LEU A 92 18.78 3.78 0.95
C LEU A 92 20.04 3.00 1.36
N PRO A 93 20.70 3.28 2.51
CA PRO A 93 21.87 2.50 2.92
C PRO A 93 21.55 1.00 3.09
N MET A 94 20.35 0.68 3.59
CA MET A 94 19.91 -0.72 3.75
C MET A 94 19.63 -1.37 2.39
N ARG A 95 18.95 -0.65 1.49
CA ARG A 95 18.69 -1.07 0.11
C ARG A 95 19.98 -1.28 -0.69
N GLU A 96 20.98 -0.44 -0.48
CA GLU A 96 22.30 -0.57 -1.12
C GLU A 96 23.08 -1.78 -0.58
N ALA A 97 23.03 -2.03 0.72
CA ALA A 97 23.66 -3.17 1.35
C ALA A 97 23.00 -4.51 0.99
N PHE A 98 21.66 -4.53 0.84
CA PHE A 98 20.89 -5.74 0.58
C PHE A 98 20.47 -5.87 -0.90
N LYS A 99 20.94 -6.92 -1.58
CA LYS A 99 20.68 -7.13 -3.01
C LYS A 99 19.47 -8.02 -3.32
N GLY A 100 18.79 -8.56 -2.30
CA GLY A 100 17.57 -9.35 -2.48
C GLY A 100 16.30 -8.49 -2.62
N THR A 101 15.14 -9.13 -2.58
CA THR A 101 13.83 -8.47 -2.52
C THR A 101 13.71 -7.65 -1.23
N PHE A 102 13.59 -6.34 -1.35
CA PHE A 102 13.51 -5.42 -0.22
C PHE A 102 12.06 -4.98 0.01
N ILE A 103 11.53 -5.29 1.20
CA ILE A 103 10.15 -4.95 1.58
C ILE A 103 10.19 -3.82 2.59
N ALA A 104 9.62 -2.67 2.23
CA ALA A 104 9.54 -1.51 3.12
C ALA A 104 8.17 -1.44 3.81
N CYS A 105 8.17 -1.08 5.10
CA CYS A 105 6.97 -0.81 5.88
C CYS A 105 7.20 0.46 6.71
N GLY A 106 6.23 1.37 6.77
CA GLY A 106 6.47 2.62 7.49
C GLY A 106 5.46 3.75 7.27
N GLY A 107 4.17 3.46 7.17
CA GLY A 107 3.17 4.53 7.01
C GLY A 107 3.04 5.11 5.61
N TYR A 108 3.47 4.36 4.60
CA TYR A 108 3.17 4.62 3.20
C TYR A 108 1.66 4.77 2.96
N ASP A 109 1.31 5.72 2.09
CA ASP A 109 0.06 5.70 1.34
C ASP A 109 0.29 5.07 -0.05
N ARG A 110 -0.66 5.26 -0.97
CA ARG A 110 -0.57 4.69 -2.33
C ARG A 110 0.50 5.42 -3.15
N GLU A 111 0.50 6.74 -3.11
CA GLU A 111 1.39 7.61 -3.88
C GLU A 111 2.84 7.48 -3.43
N ASP A 112 3.08 7.52 -2.13
CA ASP A 112 4.39 7.32 -1.52
C ASP A 112 4.93 5.92 -1.81
N GLY A 113 4.05 4.92 -1.77
CA GLY A 113 4.41 3.54 -2.08
C GLY A 113 4.79 3.36 -3.56
N ASN A 114 4.03 3.95 -4.50
CA ASN A 114 4.40 3.97 -5.92
C ASN A 114 5.79 4.61 -6.10
N LYS A 115 6.00 5.79 -5.51
CA LYS A 115 7.27 6.52 -5.58
C LYS A 115 8.43 5.71 -5.04
N ALA A 116 8.23 4.92 -3.98
CA ALA A 116 9.26 4.05 -3.42
C ALA A 116 9.69 2.92 -4.36
N ILE A 117 8.76 2.39 -5.14
CA ILE A 117 9.07 1.41 -6.19
C ILE A 117 9.80 2.09 -7.35
N ASP A 118 9.30 3.25 -7.80
CA ASP A 118 9.87 4.01 -8.93
C ASP A 118 11.33 4.41 -8.71
N GLU A 119 11.63 4.83 -7.48
CA GLU A 119 12.97 5.26 -7.06
C GLU A 119 13.86 4.08 -6.65
N ASN A 120 13.41 2.84 -6.85
CA ASN A 120 14.12 1.62 -6.48
C ASN A 120 14.51 1.57 -4.99
N ARG A 121 13.71 2.21 -4.12
CA ARG A 121 13.89 2.19 -2.66
C ARG A 121 13.37 0.89 -2.06
N ALA A 122 12.35 0.29 -2.68
CA ALA A 122 11.79 -1.00 -2.30
C ALA A 122 11.30 -1.78 -3.53
N ASP A 123 11.16 -3.09 -3.36
CA ASP A 123 10.54 -3.97 -4.35
C ASP A 123 9.04 -4.17 -4.08
N LEU A 124 8.69 -4.21 -2.79
CA LEU A 124 7.36 -4.44 -2.24
C LEU A 124 7.11 -3.46 -1.09
N ILE A 125 5.85 -3.04 -0.91
CA ILE A 125 5.44 -2.16 0.19
C ILE A 125 4.44 -2.90 1.08
N ALA A 126 4.74 -2.96 2.37
CA ALA A 126 3.86 -3.55 3.36
C ALA A 126 3.04 -2.50 4.11
N TYR A 127 1.75 -2.77 4.23
CA TYR A 127 0.78 -1.90 4.88
C TYR A 127 0.21 -2.60 6.12
N GLY A 128 0.27 -1.92 7.27
CA GLY A 128 -0.33 -2.41 8.51
C GLY A 128 -1.70 -1.76 8.75
N ARG A 129 -1.68 -0.49 9.21
CA ARG A 129 -2.87 0.27 9.61
C ARG A 129 -3.95 0.35 8.52
N HIS A 130 -3.57 0.57 7.26
CA HIS A 130 -4.53 0.62 6.16
C HIS A 130 -5.21 -0.73 5.94
N PHE A 131 -4.48 -1.85 6.04
CA PHE A 131 -5.04 -3.19 5.92
C PHE A 131 -5.93 -3.61 7.09
N LEU A 132 -5.76 -3.00 8.28
CA LEU A 132 -6.68 -3.22 9.39
C LEU A 132 -8.09 -2.77 8.99
N ALA A 133 -8.20 -1.55 8.48
CA ALA A 133 -9.47 -0.94 8.13
C ALA A 133 -10.00 -1.29 6.73
N ASN A 134 -9.12 -1.75 5.83
CA ASN A 134 -9.47 -2.02 4.44
C ASN A 134 -9.08 -3.47 4.14
N PRO A 135 -9.98 -4.45 4.35
CA PRO A 135 -9.68 -5.85 4.05
C PRO A 135 -9.35 -6.08 2.57
N ASP A 136 -9.83 -5.20 1.70
CA ASP A 136 -9.70 -5.19 0.24
C ASP A 136 -8.77 -4.08 -0.29
N LEU A 137 -7.78 -3.68 0.51
CA LEU A 137 -6.88 -2.56 0.20
C LEU A 137 -6.29 -2.58 -1.23
N PRO A 138 -5.83 -3.72 -1.79
CA PRO A 138 -5.27 -3.72 -3.14
C PRO A 138 -6.29 -3.37 -4.22
N LYS A 139 -7.55 -3.82 -4.09
CA LYS A 139 -8.64 -3.46 -5.00
C LYS A 139 -8.89 -1.95 -4.95
N ARG A 140 -8.84 -1.37 -3.75
CA ARG A 140 -8.98 0.09 -3.58
C ARG A 140 -7.83 0.84 -4.24
N PHE A 141 -6.59 0.36 -4.13
CA PHE A 141 -5.46 0.99 -4.81
C PHE A 141 -5.50 0.87 -6.33
N GLU A 142 -6.05 -0.23 -6.84
CA GLU A 142 -6.20 -0.49 -8.27
C GLU A 142 -7.13 0.53 -8.92
N ILE A 143 -8.31 0.76 -8.33
CA ILE A 143 -9.30 1.69 -8.87
C ILE A 143 -9.23 3.09 -8.25
N ASN A 144 -8.23 3.35 -7.41
CA ASN A 144 -8.07 4.58 -6.65
C ASN A 144 -9.32 4.94 -5.80
N ALA A 145 -9.91 3.95 -5.14
CA ALA A 145 -11.10 4.11 -4.29
C ALA A 145 -10.77 4.77 -2.94
N PRO A 146 -11.77 5.43 -2.31
CA PRO A 146 -11.64 5.91 -0.94
C PRO A 146 -11.31 4.79 0.06
N LEU A 147 -10.41 5.07 1.00
CA LEU A 147 -10.05 4.16 2.07
C LEU A 147 -10.93 4.38 3.30
N ASN A 148 -11.32 3.29 3.95
CA ASN A 148 -11.88 3.30 5.29
C ASN A 148 -10.86 3.90 6.27
N LYS A 149 -11.34 4.75 7.18
CA LYS A 149 -10.53 5.28 8.28
C LYS A 149 -10.36 4.19 9.33
N TYR A 150 -9.12 3.96 9.74
CA TYR A 150 -8.83 3.09 10.87
C TYR A 150 -9.12 3.80 12.19
N ASP A 151 -9.52 3.04 13.20
CA ASP A 151 -9.74 3.54 14.56
C ASP A 151 -8.65 2.99 15.48
N ARG A 152 -7.81 3.88 16.00
CA ARG A 152 -6.69 3.50 16.87
C ARG A 152 -7.12 2.98 18.22
N GLU A 153 -8.26 3.43 18.73
CA GLU A 153 -8.79 2.99 20.02
C GLU A 153 -9.16 1.51 19.98
N THR A 154 -9.44 0.98 18.79
CA THR A 154 -9.83 -0.42 18.55
C THR A 154 -8.67 -1.36 18.20
N PHE A 155 -7.43 -0.85 18.13
CA PHE A 155 -6.29 -1.67 17.70
C PHE A 155 -5.97 -2.80 18.67
N TYR A 156 -5.98 -2.48 19.96
CA TYR A 156 -5.67 -3.38 21.06
C TYR A 156 -6.82 -3.34 22.05
N THR A 157 -7.88 -4.08 21.73
CA THR A 157 -9.07 -4.24 22.56
C THR A 157 -9.45 -5.70 22.66
N ASP A 158 -10.14 -6.04 23.73
CA ASP A 158 -10.66 -7.38 23.97
C ASP A 158 -11.95 -7.68 23.20
N ASP A 159 -12.58 -6.68 22.56
CA ASP A 159 -13.75 -6.93 21.72
C ASP A 159 -13.37 -7.88 20.58
N PRO A 160 -14.13 -8.94 20.27
CA PRO A 160 -13.77 -9.88 19.21
C PRO A 160 -14.01 -9.35 17.78
N VAL A 161 -14.89 -8.36 17.61
CA VAL A 161 -15.42 -7.93 16.32
C VAL A 161 -14.98 -6.51 15.97
N ILE A 162 -15.19 -5.57 16.89
CA ILE A 162 -15.04 -4.14 16.65
C ILE A 162 -13.59 -3.78 16.30
N GLY A 163 -13.40 -3.06 15.20
CA GLY A 163 -12.11 -2.68 14.66
C GLY A 163 -11.28 -3.85 14.12
N TYR A 164 -11.87 -5.01 13.86
CA TYR A 164 -11.14 -6.21 13.44
C TYR A 164 -11.77 -6.88 12.24
N THR A 165 -13.02 -7.33 12.36
CA THR A 165 -13.74 -8.05 11.29
C THR A 165 -14.97 -7.31 10.76
N ASP A 166 -15.28 -6.16 11.37
CA ASP A 166 -16.42 -5.28 11.11
C ASP A 166 -16.16 -4.17 10.08
N TYR A 167 -14.93 -4.08 9.56
CA TYR A 167 -14.62 -3.10 8.52
C TYR A 167 -15.25 -3.49 7.18
N PRO A 168 -16.03 -2.59 6.55
CA PRO A 168 -16.78 -2.91 5.35
C PRO A 168 -15.88 -3.04 4.12
N PHE A 169 -16.22 -3.97 3.23
CA PHE A 169 -15.63 -4.07 1.89
C PHE A 169 -16.12 -2.93 1.00
N LEU A 170 -15.38 -2.60 -0.05
CA LEU A 170 -15.76 -1.55 -1.00
C LEU A 170 -17.13 -1.81 -1.63
N ASP A 171 -17.41 -3.08 -1.97
CA ASP A 171 -18.66 -3.49 -2.60
C ASP A 171 -19.87 -3.40 -1.65
N GLU A 172 -19.65 -3.30 -0.33
CA GLU A 172 -20.70 -3.12 0.68
C GLU A 172 -21.03 -1.65 0.95
N ILE A 173 -20.14 -0.73 0.53
CA ILE A 173 -20.28 0.72 0.75
C ILE A 173 -20.91 1.41 -0.48
N ALA A 174 -20.82 0.81 -1.66
CA ALA A 174 -21.44 1.34 -2.86
C ALA A 174 -22.96 1.48 -2.64
N PRO A 175 -23.54 2.69 -2.76
CA PRO A 175 -24.99 2.84 -2.71
C PRO A 175 -25.59 2.08 -3.89
N VAL A 176 -26.74 1.48 -3.65
CA VAL A 176 -27.70 1.13 -4.68
C VAL A 176 -28.02 2.41 -5.45
N GLU A 177 -27.27 2.73 -6.51
CA GLU A 177 -27.69 3.75 -7.45
C GLU A 177 -28.93 3.21 -8.16
N ASN A 178 -30.07 3.79 -7.78
CA ASN A 178 -31.38 3.55 -8.37
C ASN A 178 -31.27 3.61 -9.90
N VAL A 179 -31.29 2.45 -10.55
CA VAL A 179 -31.61 2.36 -11.96
C VAL A 179 -33.10 2.66 -12.07
N GLN A 180 -33.45 3.94 -12.21
CA GLN A 180 -34.74 4.32 -12.77
C GLN A 180 -34.79 3.80 -14.20
N LEU A 181 -35.37 2.61 -14.36
CA LEU A 181 -35.82 2.10 -15.65
C LEU A 181 -36.96 3.01 -16.12
N GLU A 182 -36.63 4.05 -16.90
CA GLU A 182 -37.64 4.65 -17.77
C GLU A 182 -37.95 3.64 -18.88
N LEU A 183 -39.07 2.94 -18.71
CA LEU A 183 -39.70 2.19 -19.79
C LEU A 183 -40.29 3.21 -20.79
N PRO A 184 -39.90 3.18 -22.07
CA PRO A 184 -40.60 3.97 -23.08
C PRO A 184 -42.02 3.41 -23.28
N LEU A 185 -43.00 4.32 -23.31
CA LEU A 185 -44.38 4.07 -23.74
C LEU A 185 -44.44 3.73 -25.24
#